data_AF-A0A7X3UJ01-F1
#
_entry.id   AF-A0A7X3UJ01-F1
#
_cell.length_a   1.000
_cell.length_b   1.000
_cell.length_c   1.000
_cell.angle_alpha   90.00
_cell.angle_beta   90.00
_cell.angle_gamma   90.00
#
_symmetry.space_group_name_H-M   'P 1'
#
loop_
_entity.id
_entity.type
_entity.pdbx_description
1 polymer ?
#
loop_
_entity_poly.entity_id
_entity_poly.type
_entity_poly.pdbx_seq_one_letter_code
_entity_poly.pdbx_strand_id
1 'polypeptide(L)'
;MDTLDLFYQCEGINEIQHVEVEDDATFAIVKAELIDKHSLASDVCLFLEDKDEPLDEDWKVIDCVKETGIKIHLNRCCLVKVSVTFNGQTVEHSFGPSATIARVKCWAAEKEFGMEPKDAGEYALQIVGTHERPTPGTHIGTLVDCLDCSQAFDLAPDERVNGSTGSIA
;
A
#
# COMPACT_ATOMS: atom_id res chain seq x y z
N MET A 1 11.98 -29.17 3.45
CA MET A 1 11.49 -28.08 2.59
C MET A 1 11.18 -26.98 3.55
N ASP A 2 11.95 -25.91 3.44
CA ASP A 2 11.76 -24.73 4.26
C ASP A 2 10.73 -23.85 3.56
N THR A 3 9.83 -23.26 4.33
CA THR A 3 8.80 -22.36 3.81
C THR A 3 9.12 -20.93 4.21
N LEU A 4 8.67 -19.97 3.39
CA LEU A 4 8.81 -18.55 3.61
C LEU A 4 7.44 -17.93 3.87
N ASP A 5 7.39 -17.00 4.82
CA ASP A 5 6.21 -16.18 5.07
C ASP A 5 6.11 -15.07 4.02
N LEU A 6 5.02 -15.12 3.24
CA LEU A 6 4.67 -14.11 2.27
C LEU A 6 3.36 -13.44 2.65
N PHE A 7 3.40 -12.13 2.81
CA PHE A 7 2.24 -11.30 3.09
C PHE A 7 1.78 -10.60 1.81
N TYR A 8 0.49 -10.49 1.59
CA TYR A 8 -0.03 -9.89 0.38
C TYR A 8 -1.34 -9.13 0.61
N GLN A 9 -1.58 -8.17 -0.26
CA GLN A 9 -2.90 -7.56 -0.48
C GLN A 9 -3.22 -7.66 -1.96
N CYS A 10 -4.49 -7.61 -2.32
CA CYS A 10 -4.89 -7.58 -3.71
C CYS A 10 -6.11 -6.70 -3.93
N GLU A 11 -6.44 -6.48 -5.19
CA GLU A 11 -7.68 -5.82 -5.57
C GLU A 11 -8.89 -6.45 -4.85
N GLY A 12 -9.70 -5.61 -4.19
CA GLY A 12 -10.86 -6.04 -3.42
C GLY A 12 -10.57 -6.62 -2.03
N ILE A 13 -9.31 -6.73 -1.60
CA ILE A 13 -8.91 -7.21 -0.27
C ILE A 13 -8.04 -6.17 0.43
N ASN A 14 -8.64 -5.52 1.42
CA ASN A 14 -8.00 -4.44 2.17
C ASN A 14 -7.16 -4.98 3.33
N GLU A 15 -7.48 -6.16 3.86
CA GLU A 15 -6.72 -6.80 4.92
C GLU A 15 -5.45 -7.45 4.38
N ILE A 16 -4.35 -7.30 5.12
CA ILE A 16 -3.12 -8.04 4.84
C ILE A 16 -3.40 -9.54 5.02
N GLN A 17 -3.21 -10.29 3.95
CA GLN A 17 -3.28 -11.74 3.93
C GLN A 17 -1.89 -12.35 4.06
N HIS A 18 -1.86 -13.64 4.37
CA HIS A 18 -0.65 -14.42 4.52
C HIS A 18 -0.76 -15.76 3.77
N VAL A 19 0.38 -16.22 3.26
CA VAL A 19 0.57 -17.54 2.67
C VAL A 19 2.00 -18.00 2.93
N GLU A 20 2.16 -19.29 3.18
CA GLU A 20 3.46 -19.94 3.21
C GLU A 20 3.80 -20.44 1.81
N VAL A 21 5.00 -20.15 1.33
CA VAL A 21 5.47 -20.56 0.01
C VAL A 21 6.77 -21.33 0.13
N GLU A 22 7.01 -22.26 -0.80
CA GLU A 22 8.29 -22.98 -0.87
C GLU A 22 9.44 -22.01 -1.14
N ASP A 23 10.60 -22.24 -0.53
CA ASP A 23 11.75 -21.34 -0.62
C ASP A 23 12.31 -21.19 -2.04
N ASP A 24 12.17 -22.20 -2.89
CA ASP A 24 12.57 -22.16 -4.30
C ASP A 24 11.44 -21.80 -5.28
N ALA A 25 10.23 -21.49 -4.80
CA ALA A 25 9.10 -21.07 -5.62
C ALA A 25 9.41 -19.75 -6.35
N THR A 26 8.91 -19.63 -7.58
CA THR A 26 8.93 -18.37 -8.33
C THR A 26 7.67 -17.56 -8.06
N PHE A 27 7.74 -16.24 -8.29
CA PHE A 27 6.56 -15.39 -8.17
C PHE A 27 5.46 -15.72 -9.19
N ALA A 28 5.79 -16.36 -10.32
CA ALA A 28 4.80 -16.90 -11.25
C ALA A 28 3.90 -17.97 -10.60
N ILE A 29 4.49 -18.86 -9.79
CA ILE A 29 3.75 -19.88 -9.03
C ILE A 29 2.85 -19.20 -7.99
N VAL A 30 3.42 -18.30 -7.19
CA VAL A 30 2.67 -17.53 -6.17
C VAL A 30 1.50 -16.78 -6.81
N LYS A 31 1.73 -16.10 -7.94
CA LYS A 31 0.69 -15.37 -8.67
C LYS A 31 -0.44 -16.28 -9.10
N ALA A 32 -0.12 -17.44 -9.69
CA ALA A 32 -1.13 -18.40 -10.13
C ALA A 32 -1.99 -18.92 -8.96
N GLU A 33 -1.36 -19.23 -7.82
CA GLU A 33 -2.06 -19.65 -6.61
C GLU A 33 -2.98 -18.57 -6.05
N LEU A 34 -2.52 -17.32 -6.00
CA LEU A 34 -3.32 -16.20 -5.51
C LEU A 34 -4.47 -15.83 -6.45
N ILE A 35 -4.27 -15.95 -7.76
CA ILE A 35 -5.34 -15.79 -8.75
C ILE A 35 -6.44 -16.83 -8.52
N ASP A 36 -6.08 -18.10 -8.37
CA ASP A 36 -7.05 -19.18 -8.12
C ASP A 36 -7.77 -18.97 -6.79
N LYS A 37 -7.02 -18.70 -5.71
CA LYS A 37 -7.53 -18.51 -4.35
C LYS A 37 -8.57 -17.40 -4.24
N HIS A 38 -8.35 -16.29 -4.94
CA HIS A 38 -9.20 -15.08 -4.84
C HIS A 38 -10.04 -14.81 -6.09
N SER A 39 -10.02 -15.73 -7.06
CA SER A 39 -10.72 -15.57 -8.35
C SER A 39 -10.38 -14.25 -9.06
N LEU A 40 -9.12 -13.84 -9.00
CA LEU A 40 -8.64 -12.60 -9.62
C LEU A 40 -8.61 -12.74 -11.16
N ALA A 41 -8.58 -11.61 -11.85
CA ALA A 41 -8.34 -11.60 -13.28
C ALA A 41 -6.91 -12.08 -13.60
N SER A 42 -6.71 -12.75 -14.73
CA SER A 42 -5.40 -13.30 -15.11
C SER A 42 -4.36 -12.24 -15.46
N ASP A 43 -4.81 -11.02 -15.76
CA ASP A 43 -3.99 -9.87 -16.16
C ASP A 43 -3.53 -9.00 -14.99
N VAL A 44 -3.73 -9.44 -13.73
CA VAL A 44 -3.15 -8.75 -12.57
C VAL A 44 -1.63 -8.71 -12.67
N CYS A 45 -1.03 -7.60 -12.26
CA CYS A 45 0.41 -7.45 -12.09
C CYS A 45 0.78 -7.62 -10.61
N LEU A 46 1.97 -8.14 -10.36
CA LEU A 46 2.51 -8.38 -9.01
C LEU A 46 3.58 -7.35 -8.70
N PHE A 47 3.56 -6.78 -7.50
CA PHE A 47 4.47 -5.71 -7.09
C PHE A 47 5.04 -6.02 -5.70
N LEU A 48 6.33 -5.77 -5.47
CA LEU A 48 6.89 -5.72 -4.12
C LEU A 48 6.44 -4.43 -3.42
N GLU A 49 6.27 -4.46 -2.10
CA GLU A 49 5.98 -3.26 -1.27
C GLU A 49 6.90 -2.09 -1.66
N ASP A 50 6.28 -0.93 -1.90
CA ASP A 50 6.92 0.34 -2.28
C ASP A 50 7.69 0.36 -3.61
N LYS A 51 7.45 -0.60 -4.51
CA LYS A 51 7.96 -0.56 -5.90
C LYS A 51 6.90 -0.04 -6.87
N ASP A 52 7.36 0.76 -7.83
CA ASP A 52 6.47 1.31 -8.88
C ASP A 52 6.32 0.40 -10.09
N GLU A 53 7.32 -0.45 -10.34
CA GLU A 53 7.33 -1.37 -11.48
C GLU A 53 6.85 -2.77 -11.06
N PRO A 54 6.16 -3.50 -11.95
CA PRO A 54 5.85 -4.90 -11.74
C PRO A 54 7.10 -5.71 -11.46
N LEU A 55 6.97 -6.68 -10.56
CA LEU A 55 8.01 -7.66 -10.29
C LEU A 55 8.10 -8.66 -11.46
N ASP A 56 9.33 -9.05 -11.78
CA ASP A 56 9.64 -10.13 -12.71
C ASP A 56 9.23 -11.48 -12.11
N GLU A 57 8.22 -12.10 -12.71
CA GLU A 57 7.59 -13.32 -12.19
C GLU A 57 8.51 -14.55 -12.21
N ASP A 58 9.61 -14.50 -12.97
CA ASP A 58 10.63 -15.56 -13.01
C ASP A 58 11.57 -15.53 -11.80
N TRP A 59 11.55 -14.47 -11.00
CA TRP A 59 12.37 -14.37 -9.79
C TRP A 59 11.89 -15.35 -8.72
N LYS A 60 12.84 -15.89 -7.95
CA LYS A 60 12.52 -16.71 -6.78
C LYS A 60 12.11 -15.84 -5.61
N VAL A 61 11.19 -16.36 -4.81
CA VAL A 61 10.68 -15.66 -3.62
C VAL A 61 11.81 -15.43 -2.60
N ILE A 62 12.68 -16.42 -2.39
CA ILE A 62 13.82 -16.31 -1.46
C ILE A 62 14.77 -15.15 -1.77
N ASP A 63 14.91 -14.77 -3.04
CA ASP A 63 15.80 -13.68 -3.46
C ASP A 63 15.25 -12.29 -3.07
N CYS A 64 13.98 -12.22 -2.64
CA CYS A 64 13.29 -11.00 -2.24
C CYS A 64 13.06 -10.88 -0.72
N VAL A 65 13.58 -11.82 0.08
CA VAL A 65 13.41 -11.83 1.54
C VAL A 65 14.09 -10.62 2.17
N LYS A 66 13.34 -9.93 3.04
CA LYS A 66 13.83 -8.84 3.90
C LYS A 66 13.66 -9.23 5.36
N GLU A 67 14.30 -8.49 6.27
CA GLU A 67 14.15 -8.67 7.72
C GLU A 67 12.68 -8.60 8.18
N THR A 68 11.85 -7.85 7.47
CA THR A 68 10.41 -7.66 7.74
C THR A 68 9.51 -8.69 7.04
N GLY A 69 10.09 -9.74 6.43
CA GLY A 69 9.38 -10.66 5.56
C GLY A 69 9.14 -10.12 4.14
N ILE A 70 8.45 -10.90 3.32
CA ILE A 70 8.11 -10.54 1.94
C ILE A 70 6.69 -9.99 1.92
N LYS A 71 6.52 -8.83 1.29
CA LYS A 71 5.22 -8.19 1.12
C LYS A 71 4.99 -7.83 -0.32
N ILE A 72 3.86 -8.26 -0.86
CA ILE A 72 3.49 -8.03 -2.24
C ILE A 72 2.08 -7.44 -2.38
N HIS A 73 1.80 -6.91 -3.57
CA HIS A 73 0.48 -6.46 -3.96
C HIS A 73 0.13 -7.01 -5.35
N LEU A 74 -1.12 -7.44 -5.53
CA LEU A 74 -1.65 -7.87 -6.84
C LEU A 74 -2.76 -6.93 -7.29
N ASN A 75 -2.61 -6.31 -8.45
CA ASN A 75 -3.62 -5.38 -8.98
C ASN A 75 -3.63 -5.35 -10.50
N ARG A 76 -4.79 -5.06 -11.10
CA ARG A 76 -4.89 -4.73 -12.52
C ARG A 76 -4.37 -3.32 -12.83
N CYS A 77 -4.50 -2.38 -11.90
CA CYS A 77 -3.87 -1.06 -12.00
C CYS A 77 -2.35 -1.19 -11.86
N CYS A 78 -1.61 -0.93 -12.93
CA CYS A 78 -0.14 -0.91 -12.87
C CYS A 78 0.41 0.40 -12.29
N LEU A 79 -0.35 1.49 -12.43
CA LEU A 79 -0.04 2.80 -11.88
C LEU A 79 -1.31 3.37 -11.28
N VAL A 80 -1.18 3.94 -10.08
CA VAL A 80 -2.24 4.65 -9.38
C VAL A 80 -1.91 6.13 -9.40
N LYS A 81 -2.78 6.94 -10.02
CA LYS A 81 -2.67 8.40 -9.99
C LYS A 81 -3.11 8.88 -8.62
N VAL A 82 -2.17 9.37 -7.83
CA VAL A 82 -2.44 9.95 -6.52
C VAL A 82 -2.46 11.46 -6.59
N SER A 83 -3.45 12.08 -5.94
CA SER A 83 -3.47 13.51 -5.66
C SER A 83 -3.56 13.74 -4.16
N VAL A 84 -2.79 14.70 -3.64
CA VAL A 84 -2.84 15.10 -2.22
C VAL A 84 -3.05 16.59 -2.13
N THR A 85 -4.07 17.01 -1.38
CA THR A 85 -4.40 18.42 -1.14
C THR A 85 -4.02 18.85 0.26
N PHE A 86 -3.34 19.98 0.38
CA PHE A 86 -2.96 20.62 1.63
C PHE A 86 -3.01 22.14 1.50
N ASN A 87 -3.66 22.83 2.45
CA ASN A 87 -3.78 24.29 2.46
C ASN A 87 -4.21 24.92 1.11
N GLY A 88 -5.13 24.25 0.39
CA GLY A 88 -5.65 24.71 -0.90
C GLY A 88 -4.70 24.49 -2.09
N GLN A 89 -3.58 23.80 -1.89
CA GLN A 89 -2.67 23.37 -2.95
C GLN A 89 -2.77 21.86 -3.16
N THR A 90 -2.77 21.42 -4.41
CA THR A 90 -2.82 20.00 -4.77
C THR A 90 -1.56 19.61 -5.53
N VAL A 91 -0.98 18.48 -5.15
CA VAL A 91 0.19 17.86 -5.81
C VAL A 91 -0.21 16.49 -6.31
N GLU A 92 0.36 16.07 -7.45
CA GLU A 92 0.01 14.82 -8.11
C GLU A 92 1.25 13.99 -8.43
N HIS A 93 1.16 12.67 -8.25
CA HIS A 93 2.18 11.72 -8.66
C HIS A 93 1.57 10.35 -8.92
N SER A 94 2.20 9.56 -9.79
CA SER A 94 1.78 8.19 -10.06
C SER A 94 2.69 7.22 -9.32
N PHE A 95 2.09 6.26 -8.63
CA PHE A 95 2.79 5.24 -7.85
C PHE A 95 2.41 3.85 -8.34
N GLY A 96 3.25 2.85 -8.11
CA GLY A 96 2.80 1.46 -8.18
C GLY A 96 1.73 1.18 -7.12
N PRO A 97 0.82 0.22 -7.36
CA PRO A 97 -0.28 -0.07 -6.43
C PRO A 97 0.21 -0.58 -5.06
N SER A 98 1.43 -1.11 -4.97
CA SER A 98 2.05 -1.53 -3.70
C SER A 98 2.67 -0.39 -2.89
N ALA A 99 2.60 0.86 -3.37
CA ALA A 99 3.06 1.99 -2.57
C ALA A 99 2.25 2.09 -1.29
N THR A 100 2.94 2.20 -0.17
CA THR A 100 2.32 2.33 1.14
C THR A 100 1.79 3.74 1.36
N ILE A 101 0.78 3.88 2.22
CA ILE A 101 0.29 5.18 2.68
C ILE A 101 1.41 6.00 3.35
N ALA A 102 2.32 5.33 4.06
CA ALA A 102 3.52 5.96 4.62
C ALA A 102 4.40 6.59 3.53
N ARG A 103 4.66 5.86 2.44
CA ARG A 103 5.45 6.36 1.30
C ARG A 103 4.77 7.54 0.62
N VAL A 104 3.47 7.45 0.35
CA VAL A 104 2.70 8.54 -0.27
C VAL A 104 2.70 9.78 0.62
N LYS A 105 2.49 9.60 1.93
CA LYS A 105 2.52 10.71 2.89
C LYS A 105 3.89 11.39 2.91
N CYS A 106 4.98 10.61 3.01
CA CYS A 106 6.34 11.15 3.02
C CYS A 106 6.62 11.94 1.73
N TRP A 107 6.24 11.40 0.56
CA TRP A 107 6.35 12.13 -0.70
C TRP A 107 5.59 13.46 -0.66
N ALA A 108 4.30 13.45 -0.34
CA ALA A 108 3.49 14.67 -0.37
C ALA A 108 3.97 15.70 0.67
N ALA A 109 4.09 15.29 1.94
CA ALA A 109 4.41 16.20 3.04
C ALA A 109 5.84 16.74 2.96
N GLU A 110 6.84 15.87 2.82
CA GLU A 110 8.23 16.28 2.92
C GLU A 110 8.80 16.75 1.57
N LYS A 111 8.50 16.03 0.47
CA LYS A 111 9.08 16.35 -0.84
C LYS A 111 8.33 17.46 -1.56
N GLU A 112 7.00 17.39 -1.61
CA GLU A 112 6.22 18.35 -2.40
C GLU A 112 5.81 19.60 -1.60
N PHE A 113 5.36 19.42 -0.35
CA PHE A 113 4.98 20.55 0.51
C PHE A 113 6.14 21.09 1.36
N GLY A 114 7.31 20.45 1.35
CA GLY A 114 8.52 20.94 2.01
C GLY A 114 8.44 20.97 3.53
N MET A 115 7.61 20.13 4.15
CA MET A 115 7.51 20.02 5.60
C MET A 115 8.77 19.39 6.21
N GLU A 116 9.17 19.85 7.39
CA GLU A 116 10.15 19.11 8.18
C GLU A 116 9.54 17.79 8.69
N PRO A 117 10.32 16.70 8.84
CA PRO A 117 9.80 15.40 9.25
C PRO A 117 8.99 15.43 10.56
N LYS A 118 9.38 16.29 11.50
CA LYS A 118 8.66 16.48 12.77
C LYS A 118 7.24 17.04 12.54
N ASP A 119 7.10 17.99 11.62
CA ASP A 119 5.84 18.67 11.33
C ASP A 119 4.95 17.75 10.49
N ALA A 120 5.54 17.03 9.52
CA ALA A 120 4.85 16.00 8.75
C ALA A 120 4.29 14.88 9.65
N GLY A 121 4.93 14.63 10.81
CA GLY A 121 4.46 13.68 11.83
C GLY A 121 3.07 13.98 12.38
N GLU A 122 2.65 15.25 12.39
CA GLU A 122 1.38 15.74 12.94
C GLU A 122 0.21 15.63 11.96
N TYR A 123 0.42 15.08 10.76
CA TYR A 123 -0.61 14.93 9.73
C TYR A 123 -0.83 13.47 9.34
N ALA A 124 -1.99 13.17 8.79
CA ALA A 124 -2.34 11.88 8.20
C ALA A 124 -2.99 12.10 6.82
N LEU A 125 -2.91 11.09 5.96
CA LEU A 125 -3.68 11.06 4.73
C LEU A 125 -5.11 10.62 5.04
N GLN A 126 -6.07 11.40 4.58
CA GLN A 126 -7.50 11.14 4.70
C GLN A 126 -8.10 11.04 3.30
N ILE A 127 -8.94 10.03 3.04
CA ILE A 127 -9.60 9.88 1.74
C ILE A 127 -10.58 11.03 1.54
N VAL A 128 -10.46 11.75 0.42
CA VAL A 128 -11.29 12.92 0.10
C VAL A 128 -12.78 12.56 0.18
N GLY A 129 -13.55 13.43 0.83
CA GLY A 129 -14.99 13.24 1.00
C GLY A 129 -15.39 12.25 2.11
N THR A 130 -14.42 11.71 2.85
CA THR A 130 -14.64 10.77 3.96
C THR A 130 -13.86 11.21 5.21
N HIS A 131 -14.02 10.48 6.32
CA HIS A 131 -13.15 10.56 7.51
C HIS A 131 -12.17 9.39 7.60
N GLU A 132 -12.10 8.56 6.56
CA GLU A 132 -11.27 7.37 6.56
C GLU A 132 -9.79 7.75 6.42
N ARG A 133 -8.98 7.19 7.32
CA ARG A 133 -7.52 7.36 7.36
C ARG A 133 -6.88 5.98 7.26
N PRO A 134 -6.46 5.56 6.07
CA PRO A 134 -5.78 4.30 5.87
C PRO A 134 -4.54 4.17 6.76
N THR A 135 -4.26 2.96 7.25
CA THR A 135 -3.08 2.74 8.09
C THR A 135 -1.80 2.93 7.28
N PRO A 136 -0.66 3.32 7.89
CA PRO A 136 0.59 3.59 7.17
C PRO A 136 1.09 2.45 6.27
N GLY A 137 0.82 1.19 6.63
CA GLY A 137 1.23 0.01 5.86
C GLY A 137 0.23 -0.44 4.79
N THR A 138 -0.89 0.26 4.62
CA THR A 138 -1.87 -0.06 3.57
C THR A 138 -1.26 0.22 2.21
N HIS A 139 -1.33 -0.73 1.27
CA HIS A 139 -0.99 -0.48 -0.13
C HIS A 139 -2.10 0.33 -0.82
N ILE A 140 -1.76 1.39 -1.54
CA ILE A 140 -2.76 2.26 -2.20
C ILE A 140 -3.65 1.54 -3.21
N GLY A 141 -3.17 0.43 -3.78
CA GLY A 141 -3.94 -0.41 -4.71
C GLY A 141 -5.20 -1.01 -4.09
N THR A 142 -5.31 -1.10 -2.76
CA THR A 142 -6.53 -1.56 -2.09
C THR A 142 -7.63 -0.49 -2.05
N LEU A 143 -7.29 0.77 -2.36
CA LEU A 143 -8.22 1.90 -2.27
C LEU A 143 -8.81 2.30 -3.63
N VAL A 144 -8.37 1.65 -4.71
CA VAL A 144 -8.77 1.97 -6.08
C VAL A 144 -9.52 0.81 -6.72
N ASP A 145 -10.42 1.15 -7.63
CA ASP A 145 -11.08 0.19 -8.52
C ASP A 145 -10.29 0.09 -9.83
N CYS A 146 -10.22 -1.08 -10.45
CA CYS A 146 -9.61 -1.27 -11.77
C CYS A 146 -10.14 -0.34 -12.88
N LEU A 147 -11.37 0.17 -12.75
CA LEU A 147 -12.00 1.07 -13.70
C LEU A 147 -11.51 2.52 -13.53
N ASP A 148 -10.99 2.86 -12.35
CA ASP A 148 -10.43 4.17 -12.04
C ASP A 148 -9.22 4.02 -11.11
N CYS A 149 -8.04 3.92 -11.72
CA CYS A 149 -6.76 3.81 -11.02
C CYS A 149 -6.31 5.17 -10.45
N SER A 150 -7.17 5.83 -9.68
CA SER A 150 -6.86 7.11 -9.05
C SER A 150 -7.34 7.16 -7.61
N GLN A 151 -6.57 7.86 -6.77
CA GLN A 151 -6.90 8.07 -5.37
C GLN A 151 -6.57 9.50 -4.96
N ALA A 152 -7.53 10.16 -4.33
CA ALA A 152 -7.37 11.51 -3.81
C ALA A 152 -7.33 11.49 -2.27
N PHE A 153 -6.41 12.26 -1.71
CA PHE A 153 -6.28 12.45 -0.27
C PHE A 153 -6.25 13.93 0.12
N ASP A 154 -6.72 14.22 1.32
CA ASP A 154 -6.39 15.42 2.06
C ASP A 154 -5.27 15.10 3.05
N LEU A 155 -4.27 15.97 3.15
CA LEU A 155 -3.28 15.94 4.22
C LEU A 155 -3.86 16.68 5.43
N ALA A 156 -4.47 15.94 6.35
CA ALA A 156 -5.23 16.50 7.47
C ALA A 156 -4.49 16.33 8.80
N PRO A 157 -4.66 17.25 9.77
CA PRO A 157 -4.10 17.08 11.11
C PRO A 157 -4.48 15.74 11.72
N ASP A 158 -3.48 15.03 12.26
CA ASP A 158 -3.66 13.77 12.97
C ASP A 158 -4.25 14.07 14.35
N GLU A 159 -5.57 14.20 14.43
CA GLU A 159 -6.29 14.16 15.70
C GLU A 159 -6.10 12.79 16.38
N ARG A 160 -4.96 12.62 17.04
CA ARG A 160 -4.81 11.55 18.03
C ARG A 160 -5.79 11.86 19.13
N VAL A 161 -6.88 11.09 19.21
CA VAL A 161 -7.65 10.97 20.44
C VAL A 161 -6.70 10.44 21.51
N ASN A 162 -6.06 11.36 22.24
CA ASN A 162 -5.43 11.04 23.50
C ASN A 162 -6.53 10.42 24.36
N GLY A 163 -6.42 9.11 24.61
CA GLY A 163 -7.25 8.40 25.56
C GLY A 163 -7.04 9.01 26.95
N SER A 164 -7.72 10.12 27.20
CA SER A 164 -8.04 10.58 28.53
C SER A 164 -9.04 9.58 29.08
N THR A 165 -8.55 8.56 29.79
CA THR A 165 -9.36 7.86 30.78
C THR A 165 -9.70 8.86 31.87
N GLY A 166 -10.67 9.72 31.60
CA GLY A 166 -11.45 10.39 32.61
C GLY A 166 -12.33 9.34 33.28
N SER A 167 -11.80 8.64 34.27
CA SER A 167 -12.64 8.00 35.27
C SER A 167 -12.65 8.86 36.51
N ILE A 168 -13.73 9.61 36.59
CA ILE A 168 -14.31 10.23 37.76
C ILE A 168 -14.78 9.10 38.69
N ALA A 169 -14.21 9.01 39.89
CA ALA A 169 -14.87 8.68 41.17
C ALA A 169 -13.81 8.69 42.29
#